data_AF-A0AA94JLZ8-F1
#
_entry.id   AF-A0AA94JLZ8-F1
#
_cell.length_a   1.000
_cell.length_b   1.000
_cell.length_c   1.000
_cell.angle_alpha   90.00
_cell.angle_beta   90.00
_cell.angle_gamma   90.00
#
_symmetry.space_group_name_H-M   'P 1'
#
loop_
_entity.id
_entity.type
_entity.pdbx_description
1 polymer ?
#
loop_
_entity_poly.entity_id
_entity_poly.type
_entity_poly.pdbx_seq_one_letter_code
_entity_poly.pdbx_strand_id
1 'polypeptide(L)'
;MKNVYDQVFDEFDFTGIWKETLGSPEQTGLWIVYGNEKQGKTTLSLQMADYLSQFKDVLYVSAEEGVRKSFVSACKRAGIEYSNKN
;
A
#
# COMPACT_ATOMS: atom_id res chain seq x y z
N MET A 1 -34.04 -13.82 7.60
CA MET A 1 -34.01 -12.45 7.04
C MET A 1 -32.56 -11.98 7.18
N LYS A 2 -31.86 -11.73 6.06
CA LYS A 2 -30.47 -11.24 6.12
C LYS A 2 -30.47 -9.72 6.33
N ASN A 3 -29.57 -9.21 7.15
CA ASN A 3 -29.39 -7.79 7.43
C ASN A 3 -27.90 -7.39 7.27
N VAL A 4 -27.58 -6.15 7.60
CA VAL A 4 -26.22 -5.60 7.44
C VAL A 4 -25.14 -6.36 8.22
N TYR A 5 -25.50 -7.06 9.31
CA TYR A 5 -24.57 -7.85 10.12
C TYR A 5 -24.23 -9.21 9.50
N ASP A 6 -24.96 -9.65 8.47
CA ASP A 6 -24.69 -10.89 7.74
C ASP A 6 -23.70 -10.69 6.58
N GLN A 7 -23.17 -9.48 6.41
CA GLN A 7 -22.14 -9.18 5.42
C GLN A 7 -20.83 -9.86 5.82
N VAL A 8 -20.18 -10.49 4.85
CA VAL A 8 -18.86 -11.09 5.00
C VAL A 8 -17.91 -10.27 4.15
N PHE A 9 -16.81 -9.83 4.75
CA PHE A 9 -15.79 -9.04 4.09
C PHE A 9 -14.51 -9.85 3.99
N ASP A 10 -13.87 -9.79 2.84
CA ASP A 10 -12.52 -10.30 2.68
C ASP A 10 -11.57 -9.25 3.24
N GLU A 11 -10.81 -9.60 4.27
CA GLU A 11 -9.83 -8.72 4.92
C GLU A 11 -8.40 -9.12 4.51
N PHE A 12 -7.48 -8.16 4.56
CA PHE A 12 -6.05 -8.48 4.55
C PHE A 12 -5.60 -8.95 5.93
N ASP A 13 -4.84 -10.05 5.98
CA ASP A 13 -4.17 -10.48 7.22
C ASP A 13 -2.84 -9.75 7.39
N PHE A 14 -2.94 -8.43 7.65
CA PHE A 14 -1.76 -7.61 7.93
C PHE A 14 -1.04 -8.10 9.19
N THR A 15 0.27 -7.85 9.22
CA THR A 15 1.22 -8.28 10.26
C THR A 15 2.14 -7.13 10.65
N GLY A 16 2.79 -7.25 11.82
CA GLY A 16 3.75 -6.28 12.33
C GLY A 16 3.17 -4.85 12.40
N ILE A 17 3.99 -3.87 12.01
CA ILE A 17 3.62 -2.45 12.10
C ILE A 17 2.37 -2.09 11.29
N TRP A 18 2.11 -2.80 10.18
CA TRP A 18 0.94 -2.57 9.35
C TRP A 18 -0.34 -2.98 10.10
N LYS A 19 -0.32 -4.12 10.80
CA LYS A 19 -1.44 -4.55 11.65
C LYS A 19 -1.63 -3.62 12.84
N GLU A 20 -0.54 -3.24 13.50
CA GLU A 20 -0.59 -2.35 14.66
C GLU A 20 -1.16 -0.97 14.31
N THR A 21 -0.91 -0.50 13.08
CA THR A 21 -1.35 0.83 12.63
C THR A 21 -2.72 0.81 11.94
N LEU A 22 -3.03 -0.22 11.14
CA LEU A 22 -4.20 -0.25 10.26
C LEU A 22 -5.18 -1.39 10.58
N GLY A 23 -4.85 -2.28 11.51
CA GLY A 23 -5.65 -3.47 11.80
C GLY A 23 -5.66 -4.46 10.63
N SER A 24 -6.84 -5.05 10.39
CA SER A 24 -7.11 -5.98 9.28
C SER A 24 -8.14 -5.34 8.35
N PRO A 25 -7.71 -4.47 7.41
CA PRO A 25 -8.65 -3.76 6.57
C PRO A 25 -9.26 -4.66 5.50
N GLU A 26 -10.46 -4.29 5.04
CA GLU A 26 -11.10 -4.91 3.87
C GLU A 26 -10.20 -4.82 2.63
N GLN A 27 -10.23 -5.86 1.79
CA GLN A 27 -9.47 -5.92 0.54
C GLN A 27 -9.99 -4.95 -0.52
N THR A 28 -11.21 -4.43 -0.33
CA THR A 28 -11.84 -3.45 -1.20
C THR A 28 -11.92 -2.09 -0.52
N GLY A 29 -11.64 -1.01 -1.26
CA GLY A 29 -11.79 0.34 -0.74
C GLY A 29 -10.89 1.35 -1.46
N LEU A 30 -10.94 2.60 -1.00
CA LEU A 30 -10.05 3.67 -1.44
C LEU A 30 -9.39 4.31 -0.24
N TRP A 31 -8.07 4.42 -0.26
CA TRP A 31 -7.31 5.11 0.77
C TRP A 31 -6.68 6.38 0.21
N ILE A 32 -6.61 7.41 1.05
CA ILE A 32 -5.94 8.66 0.72
C ILE A 32 -4.72 8.79 1.63
N VAL A 33 -3.53 8.85 1.04
CA VAL A 33 -2.29 9.21 1.74
C VAL A 33 -2.09 10.71 1.61
N TYR A 34 -2.22 11.44 2.72
CA TYR A 34 -2.20 12.90 2.74
C TYR A 34 -1.14 13.46 3.70
N GLY A 35 -0.67 14.69 3.42
CA GLY A 35 0.35 15.40 4.19
C GLY A 35 1.04 16.49 3.36
N ASN A 36 1.81 17.35 4.01
CA ASN A 36 2.56 18.41 3.34
C ASN A 36 3.70 17.86 2.46
N GLU A 37 4.31 18.73 1.66
CA GLU A 37 5.51 18.38 0.91
C GLU A 37 6.58 17.80 1.84
N LYS A 38 7.30 16.76 1.38
CA LYS A 38 8.37 16.08 2.13
C LYS A 38 7.97 15.37 3.43
N GLN A 39 6.66 15.18 3.70
CA GLN A 39 6.17 14.35 4.81
C GLN A 39 6.06 12.85 4.49
N GLY A 40 6.82 12.36 3.50
CA GLY A 40 6.95 10.92 3.28
C GLY A 40 5.81 10.22 2.54
N LYS A 41 4.83 10.94 1.97
CA LYS A 41 3.70 10.35 1.21
C LYS A 41 4.15 9.32 0.17
N THR A 42 5.05 9.72 -0.75
CA THR A 42 5.57 8.84 -1.80
C THR A 42 6.27 7.61 -1.21
N THR A 43 7.05 7.79 -0.14
CA THR A 43 7.74 6.70 0.54
C THR A 43 6.74 5.71 1.13
N LEU A 44 5.73 6.20 1.86
CA LEU A 44 4.69 5.34 2.45
C LEU A 44 3.91 4.59 1.37
N SER A 45 3.50 5.28 0.29
CA SER A 45 2.77 4.64 -0.81
C SER A 45 3.58 3.53 -1.49
N LEU A 46 4.91 3.71 -1.63
CA LEU A 46 5.79 2.68 -2.18
C LEU A 46 5.94 1.49 -1.23
N GLN A 47 6.20 1.75 0.06
CA GLN A 47 6.30 0.69 1.07
C GLN A 47 5.00 -0.09 1.22
N MET A 48 3.87 0.60 1.12
CA MET A 48 2.56 -0.03 1.17
C MET A 48 2.29 -0.86 -0.09
N ALA A 49 2.67 -0.37 -1.27
CA ALA A 49 2.55 -1.14 -2.51
C ALA A 49 3.40 -2.43 -2.49
N ASP A 50 4.62 -2.34 -1.96
CA ASP A 50 5.49 -3.50 -1.74
C ASP A 50 4.88 -4.50 -0.76
N TYR A 51 4.37 -4.01 0.36
CA TYR A 51 3.73 -4.85 1.37
C TYR A 51 2.46 -5.52 0.85
N LEU A 52 1.59 -4.78 0.16
CA LEU A 52 0.38 -5.31 -0.47
C LEU A 52 0.71 -6.32 -1.58
N SER A 53 1.87 -6.18 -2.23
CA SER A 53 2.31 -7.14 -3.25
C SER A 53 2.51 -8.54 -2.71
N GLN A 54 2.69 -8.71 -1.38
CA GLN A 54 2.77 -10.02 -0.72
C GLN A 54 1.42 -10.77 -0.65
N PHE A 55 0.31 -10.09 -0.96
CA PHE A 55 -1.03 -10.64 -0.85
C PHE A 55 -1.71 -10.79 -2.22
N LYS A 56 -1.49 -9.83 -3.12
CA LYS A 56 -2.13 -9.73 -4.44
C LYS A 56 -1.20 -9.05 -5.45
N ASP A 57 -1.52 -9.14 -6.74
CA ASP A 57 -0.83 -8.34 -7.76
C ASP A 57 -1.09 -6.84 -7.57
N VAL A 58 -0.03 -6.03 -7.56
CA VAL A 58 -0.10 -4.58 -7.32
C VAL A 58 0.46 -3.80 -8.51
N LEU A 59 -0.31 -2.81 -8.97
CA LEU A 59 0.13 -1.82 -9.97
C LEU A 59 0.39 -0.47 -9.30
N TYR A 60 1.64 -0.02 -9.29
CA TYR A 60 1.99 1.33 -8.85
C TYR A 60 2.05 2.31 -10.03
N VAL A 61 1.18 3.32 -10.02
CA VAL A 61 1.11 4.34 -11.08
C VAL A 61 1.79 5.64 -10.64
N SER A 62 2.98 5.94 -11.16
CA SER A 62 3.70 7.20 -10.89
C SER A 62 3.20 8.35 -11.77
N ALA A 63 1.94 8.75 -11.58
CA ALA A 63 1.32 9.80 -12.41
C ALA A 63 1.95 11.19 -12.20
N GLU A 64 2.27 11.55 -10.95
CA GLU A 64 2.79 12.89 -10.62
C GLU A 64 4.30 13.02 -10.88
N GLU A 65 5.12 12.04 -10.45
CA GLU A 65 6.58 12.11 -10.59
C GLU A 65 7.09 11.59 -11.94
N GLY A 66 6.35 10.69 -12.59
CA GLY A 66 6.84 9.90 -13.72
C GLY A 66 8.02 9.00 -13.33
N VAL A 67 8.83 8.61 -14.32
CA VAL A 67 10.03 7.76 -14.12
C VAL A 67 11.29 8.63 -14.06
N ARG A 68 11.29 9.61 -13.16
CA ARG A 68 12.43 10.53 -12.96
C ARG A 68 13.42 9.98 -11.93
N LYS A 69 14.62 10.57 -11.88
CA LYS A 69 15.67 10.20 -10.92
C LYS A 69 15.20 10.26 -9.45
N SER A 70 14.29 11.19 -9.13
CA SER A 70 13.68 11.29 -7.80
C SER A 70 12.90 10.03 -7.45
N PHE A 71 12.05 9.57 -8.37
CA PHE A 71 11.23 8.37 -8.21
C PHE A 71 12.10 7.11 -8.08
N VAL A 72 13.10 6.94 -8.95
CA VAL A 72 14.07 5.82 -8.83
C VAL A 72 14.76 5.83 -7.47
N SER A 73 15.11 7.01 -6.95
CA SER A 73 15.72 7.13 -5.62
C SER A 73 14.71 6.81 -4.50
N ALA A 74 13.44 7.14 -4.69
CA ALA A 74 12.37 6.81 -3.74
C ALA A 74 12.13 5.29 -3.68
N CYS A 75 12.07 4.60 -4.82
CA CYS A 75 11.97 3.14 -4.87
C CYS A 75 13.12 2.47 -4.12
N LYS A 76 14.36 2.93 -4.34
CA LYS A 76 15.54 2.41 -3.63
C LYS A 76 15.45 2.60 -2.11
N ARG A 77 15.02 3.78 -1.65
CA ARG A 77 14.84 4.04 -0.21
C ARG A 77 13.72 3.21 0.41
N ALA A 78 12.67 2.94 -0.37
CA ALA A 78 11.55 2.12 0.05
C ALA A 78 11.85 0.61 0.00
N GLY A 79 13.00 0.19 -0.56
CA GLY A 79 13.39 -1.22 -0.65
C GLY A 79 12.68 -1.98 -1.77
N ILE A 80 12.20 -1.30 -2.81
CA ILE A 80 11.56 -1.95 -3.95
C ILE A 80 12.60 -2.70 -4.78
N GLU A 81 12.54 -4.02 -4.75
CA GLU A 81 13.44 -4.90 -5.51
C GLU A 81 12.67 -5.81 -6.46
N TYR A 82 13.30 -6.22 -7.56
CA TYR A 82 12.69 -7.15 -8.51
C TYR A 82 12.39 -8.53 -7.88
N SER A 83 13.11 -8.89 -6.82
CA SER A 83 12.88 -10.09 -6.02
C SER A 83 11.66 -10.01 -5.11
N ASN A 84 11.06 -8.82 -4.93
CA ASN A 84 9.83 -8.64 -4.17
C ASN A 84 8.66 -9.11 -5.03
N LYS A 85 8.56 -10.42 -5.20
CA LYS A 85 7.49 -11.13 -5.88
C LYS A 85 6.89 -12.12 -4.91
N ASN A 86 5.57 -12.34 -5.04
CA ASN A 86 4.94 -13.55 -4.53
C ASN A 86 5.55 -14.81 -5.15
#